data_AF-A0A0B6SDL6-F1
#
_entry.id   AF-A0A0B6SDL6-F1
#
_cell.length_a   1.000
_cell.length_b   1.000
_cell.length_c   1.000
_cell.angle_alpha   90.00
_cell.angle_beta   90.00
_cell.angle_gamma   90.00
#
_symmetry.space_group_name_H-M   'P 1'
#
loop_
_entity.id
_entity.type
_entity.pdbx_description
1 polymer ?
#
loop_
_entity_poly.entity_id
_entity_poly.type
_entity_poly.pdbx_seq_one_letter_code
_entity_poly.pdbx_strand_id
1 'polypeptide(L)'
;MAILMGLISALCWGSTDFMAGQAARQVGVTRSLFYSQSFGFLLLTAVLAFRPASLRIAAIDTGLLIAIVAAICNLVAMAALLKALSIGKASVVAPIVSLYGAVTTLLAVLGGQSVTGMTVAGLALCIVGASLASMSKSSGGKAESPGSIGFAMLSALAFGLGFWLQGAFAVKSLGVLGALWIYYLTAVVILFLLLVGKRKLVAPPGSIVVLLMSISLFSLVGFFSLAFGATTGHVAIVTVLSSLASGVTVLLGFFIRHERPSQAQWTGIVAIIVGVVLLKLTPQLLAA
;
A
#
# COMPACT_ATOMS: atom_id res chain seq x y z
N MET A 1 1.19 20.46 11.60
CA MET A 1 0.14 19.83 10.76
C MET A 1 0.65 18.67 9.91
N ALA A 2 1.76 18.81 9.17
CA ALA A 2 2.39 17.72 8.41
C ALA A 2 2.58 16.41 9.21
N ILE A 3 3.15 16.50 10.42
CA ILE A 3 3.42 15.35 11.28
C ILE A 3 2.13 14.60 11.65
N LEU A 4 1.13 15.34 12.12
CA LEU A 4 -0.18 14.79 12.50
C LEU A 4 -0.83 14.06 11.31
N MET A 5 -0.83 14.69 10.13
CA MET A 5 -1.42 14.10 8.92
C MET A 5 -0.68 12.84 8.45
N GLY A 6 0.65 12.81 8.53
CA GLY A 6 1.44 11.62 8.24
C GLY A 6 1.15 10.47 9.20
N LEU A 7 1.02 10.76 10.50
CA LEU A 7 0.66 9.75 11.51
C LEU A 7 -0.77 9.22 11.34
N ILE A 8 -1.73 10.10 11.04
CA ILE A 8 -3.11 9.68 10.74
C ILE A 8 -3.12 8.78 9.51
N SER A 9 -2.38 9.13 8.46
CA SER A 9 -2.25 8.29 7.27
C SER A 9 -1.66 6.91 7.59
N ALA A 10 -0.60 6.86 8.42
CA ALA A 10 0.01 5.62 8.87
C ALA A 10 -0.99 4.72 9.62
N LEU A 11 -1.72 5.29 10.57
CA LEU A 11 -2.73 4.58 11.36
C LEU A 11 -3.85 4.04 10.46
N CYS A 12 -4.32 4.86 9.52
CA CYS A 12 -5.40 4.51 8.61
C CYS A 12 -4.98 3.37 7.66
N TRP A 13 -3.84 3.48 6.99
CA TRP A 13 -3.36 2.45 6.07
C TRP A 13 -2.99 1.16 6.79
N GLY A 14 -2.33 1.24 7.95
CA GLY A 14 -2.02 0.03 8.73
C GLY A 14 -3.28 -0.70 9.22
N SER A 15 -4.29 0.06 9.66
CA SER A 15 -5.59 -0.51 10.02
C SER A 15 -6.30 -1.13 8.81
N THR A 16 -6.24 -0.47 7.65
CA THR A 16 -6.79 -0.96 6.37
C THR A 16 -6.18 -2.30 6.00
N ASP A 17 -4.85 -2.44 6.03
CA ASP A 17 -4.15 -3.68 5.68
C ASP A 17 -4.51 -4.82 6.63
N PHE A 18 -4.56 -4.54 7.95
CA PHE A 18 -4.94 -5.53 8.95
C PHE A 18 -6.38 -6.03 8.74
N MET A 19 -7.32 -5.09 8.61
CA MET A 19 -8.75 -5.38 8.39
C MET A 19 -8.98 -6.10 7.06
N ALA A 20 -8.28 -5.70 6.00
CA ALA A 20 -8.36 -6.35 4.69
C ALA A 20 -7.80 -7.77 4.72
N GLY A 21 -6.72 -8.02 5.47
CA GLY A 21 -6.23 -9.37 5.72
C GLY A 21 -7.24 -10.25 6.47
N GLN A 22 -7.98 -9.68 7.43
CA GLN A 22 -9.07 -10.37 8.12
C GLN A 22 -10.24 -10.70 7.17
N ALA A 23 -10.71 -9.71 6.41
CA ALA A 23 -11.78 -9.89 5.44
C ALA A 23 -11.41 -10.91 4.35
N ALA A 24 -10.16 -10.89 3.87
CA ALA A 24 -9.63 -11.85 2.91
C ALA A 24 -9.65 -13.30 3.43
N ARG A 25 -9.45 -13.52 4.73
CA ARG A 25 -9.57 -14.87 5.35
C ARG A 25 -11.01 -15.34 5.47
N GLN A 26 -11.98 -14.43 5.66
CA GLN A 26 -13.39 -14.78 5.86
C GLN A 26 -14.14 -15.00 4.54
N VAL A 27 -13.95 -14.14 3.54
CA VAL A 27 -14.70 -14.19 2.26
C VAL A 27 -13.83 -14.45 1.03
N GLY A 28 -12.52 -14.60 1.21
CA GLY A 28 -11.55 -14.76 0.14
C GLY A 28 -11.04 -13.43 -0.41
N VAL A 29 -9.80 -13.45 -0.93
CA VAL A 29 -9.06 -12.27 -1.42
C VAL A 29 -9.84 -11.48 -2.49
N THR A 30 -10.30 -12.14 -3.55
CA THR A 30 -10.96 -11.46 -4.68
C THR A 30 -12.26 -10.77 -4.28
N ARG A 31 -13.09 -11.42 -3.44
CA ARG A 31 -14.36 -10.82 -2.97
C ARG A 31 -14.11 -9.69 -1.99
N SER A 32 -13.18 -9.87 -1.04
CA SER A 32 -12.78 -8.83 -0.11
C SER A 32 -12.31 -7.57 -0.84
N LEU A 33 -11.46 -7.74 -1.87
CA LEU A 33 -11.03 -6.62 -2.71
C LEU A 33 -12.18 -6.00 -3.48
N PHE A 34 -13.00 -6.81 -4.15
CA PHE A 34 -14.07 -6.28 -4.98
C PHE A 34 -14.99 -5.36 -4.18
N TYR A 35 -15.46 -5.81 -3.03
CA TYR A 35 -16.37 -5.01 -2.21
C TYR A 35 -15.68 -3.79 -1.59
N SER A 36 -14.46 -3.93 -1.05
CA SER A 36 -13.74 -2.78 -0.47
C SER A 36 -13.39 -1.73 -1.53
N GLN A 37 -12.98 -2.16 -2.74
CA GLN A 37 -12.71 -1.25 -3.85
C GLN A 37 -14.01 -0.62 -4.38
N SER A 38 -15.13 -1.35 -4.39
CA SER A 38 -16.44 -0.80 -4.78
C SER A 38 -16.92 0.26 -3.80
N PHE A 39 -16.83 0.01 -2.50
CA PHE A 39 -17.16 1.03 -1.49
C PHE A 39 -16.24 2.25 -1.59
N GLY A 40 -14.93 2.05 -1.78
CA GLY A 40 -13.98 3.14 -1.98
C GLY A 40 -14.28 3.96 -3.24
N PHE A 41 -14.61 3.29 -4.34
CA PHE A 41 -15.03 3.92 -5.59
C PHE A 41 -16.31 4.75 -5.41
N LEU A 42 -17.33 4.21 -4.74
CA LEU A 42 -18.59 4.90 -4.48
C LEU A 42 -18.39 6.12 -3.59
N LEU A 43 -17.66 5.98 -2.49
CA LEU A 43 -17.35 7.08 -1.58
C LEU A 43 -16.55 8.18 -2.29
N LEU A 44 -15.52 7.82 -3.04
CA LEU A 44 -14.71 8.79 -3.78
C LEU A 44 -15.52 9.48 -4.88
N THR A 45 -16.39 8.75 -5.58
CA THR A 45 -17.30 9.31 -6.60
C THR A 45 -18.30 10.27 -5.96
N ALA A 46 -18.84 9.94 -4.78
CA ALA A 46 -19.70 10.85 -4.03
C ALA A 46 -18.97 12.15 -3.66
N VAL A 47 -17.71 12.07 -3.19
CA VAL A 47 -16.88 13.25 -2.92
C VAL A 47 -16.65 14.09 -4.18
N LEU A 48 -16.37 13.44 -5.31
CA LEU A 48 -16.15 14.11 -6.60
C LEU A 48 -17.42 14.73 -7.18
N ALA A 49 -18.59 14.19 -6.90
CA ALA A 49 -19.87 14.78 -7.31
C ALA A 49 -20.04 16.20 -6.72
N PHE A 50 -19.53 16.45 -5.52
CA PHE A 50 -19.50 17.78 -4.92
C PHE A 50 -18.33 18.67 -5.41
N ARG A 51 -17.34 18.10 -6.10
CA ARG A 51 -16.16 18.82 -6.61
C ARG A 51 -15.75 18.36 -8.01
N PRO A 52 -16.63 18.51 -9.03
CA PRO A 52 -16.41 17.95 -10.37
C PRO A 52 -15.17 18.51 -11.07
N ALA A 53 -14.79 19.76 -10.79
CA ALA A 53 -13.57 20.39 -11.31
C ALA A 53 -12.25 19.69 -10.91
N SER A 54 -12.31 18.79 -9.91
CA SER A 54 -11.15 18.01 -9.48
C SER A 54 -10.86 16.82 -10.39
N LEU A 55 -11.82 16.43 -11.23
CA LEU A 55 -11.66 15.34 -12.19
C LEU A 55 -11.08 15.89 -13.49
N ARG A 56 -9.78 15.69 -13.71
CA ARG A 56 -9.07 16.15 -14.91
C ARG A 56 -8.94 15.05 -15.97
N ILE A 57 -10.05 14.39 -16.28
CA ILE A 57 -10.11 13.37 -17.35
C ILE A 57 -10.90 13.97 -18.51
N ALA A 58 -10.17 14.56 -19.47
CA ALA A 58 -10.78 15.20 -20.64
C ALA A 58 -10.73 14.31 -21.90
N ALA A 59 -9.71 13.46 -22.01
CA ALA A 59 -9.50 12.58 -23.16
C ALA A 59 -8.73 11.31 -22.76
N ILE A 60 -8.76 10.30 -23.64
CA ILE A 60 -7.88 9.14 -23.54
C ILE A 60 -6.51 9.56 -24.06
N ASP A 61 -5.60 9.87 -23.13
CA ASP A 61 -4.22 10.23 -23.43
C ASP A 61 -3.24 9.21 -22.84
N THR A 62 -1.94 9.40 -23.14
CA THR A 62 -0.87 8.55 -22.61
C THR A 62 -0.84 8.55 -21.08
N GLY A 63 -1.19 9.67 -20.43
CA GLY A 63 -1.23 9.78 -18.98
C GLY A 63 -2.28 8.88 -18.35
N LEU A 64 -3.48 8.82 -18.94
CA LEU A 64 -4.57 7.94 -18.55
C LEU A 64 -4.18 6.46 -18.74
N LEU A 65 -3.56 6.11 -19.87
CA LEU A 65 -3.10 4.74 -20.12
C LEU A 65 -2.06 4.31 -19.07
N ILE A 66 -1.07 5.17 -18.77
CA ILE A 66 -0.10 4.89 -17.71
C ILE A 66 -0.78 4.77 -16.34
N ALA A 67 -1.80 5.58 -16.07
CA ALA A 67 -2.57 5.49 -14.82
C ALA A 67 -3.32 4.15 -14.69
N ILE A 68 -3.88 3.63 -15.78
CA ILE A 68 -4.53 2.31 -15.81
C ILE A 68 -3.49 1.21 -15.58
N VAL A 69 -2.33 1.27 -16.24
CA VAL A 69 -1.23 0.30 -16.01
C VAL A 69 -0.77 0.34 -14.55
N ALA A 70 -0.56 1.54 -14.00
CA ALA A 70 -0.22 1.71 -12.59
C ALA A 70 -1.31 1.13 -11.68
N ALA A 71 -2.59 1.35 -11.99
CA ALA A 71 -3.70 0.80 -11.24
C ALA A 71 -3.73 -0.74 -11.28
N ILE A 72 -3.44 -1.35 -12.43
CA ILE A 72 -3.33 -2.82 -12.57
C ILE A 72 -2.17 -3.34 -11.72
N CYS A 73 -1.00 -2.71 -11.78
CA CYS A 73 0.15 -3.09 -10.96
C CYS A 73 -0.20 -3.03 -9.46
N ASN A 74 -0.81 -1.94 -9.00
CA ASN A 74 -1.23 -1.79 -7.61
C ASN A 74 -2.33 -2.78 -7.21
N LEU A 75 -3.25 -3.13 -8.11
CA LEU A 75 -4.28 -4.14 -7.87
C LEU A 75 -3.67 -5.53 -7.70
N VAL A 76 -2.74 -5.91 -8.58
CA VAL A 76 -1.99 -7.17 -8.48
C VAL A 76 -1.19 -7.19 -7.17
N ALA A 77 -0.55 -6.08 -6.83
CA ALA A 77 0.22 -5.93 -5.60
C ALA A 77 -0.63 -6.14 -4.35
N MET A 78 -1.81 -5.50 -4.32
CA MET A 78 -2.75 -5.64 -3.21
C MET A 78 -3.33 -7.06 -3.13
N ALA A 79 -3.68 -7.67 -4.26
CA ALA A 79 -4.14 -9.06 -4.29
C ALA A 79 -3.07 -10.03 -3.76
N ALA A 80 -1.80 -9.82 -4.13
CA ALA A 80 -0.68 -10.59 -3.63
C ALA A 80 -0.44 -10.35 -2.12
N LEU A 81 -0.49 -9.09 -1.64
CA LEU A 81 -0.39 -8.75 -0.21
C LEU A 81 -1.47 -9.48 0.60
N LEU A 82 -2.74 -9.37 0.19
CA LEU A 82 -3.84 -10.01 0.90
C LEU A 82 -3.75 -11.53 0.84
N LYS A 83 -3.26 -12.09 -0.28
CA LYS A 83 -3.00 -13.53 -0.36
C LYS A 83 -1.90 -13.94 0.61
N ALA A 84 -0.79 -13.20 0.67
CA ALA A 84 0.30 -13.42 1.62
C ALA A 84 -0.18 -13.34 3.07
N LEU A 85 -0.93 -12.28 3.43
CA LEU A 85 -1.54 -12.12 4.78
C LEU A 85 -2.59 -13.18 5.10
N SER A 86 -3.24 -13.79 4.10
CA SER A 86 -4.23 -14.84 4.33
C SER A 86 -3.58 -16.19 4.68
N ILE A 87 -2.36 -16.45 4.20
CA ILE A 87 -1.68 -17.76 4.34
C ILE A 87 -0.38 -17.71 5.16
N GLY A 88 0.13 -16.53 5.50
CA GLY A 88 1.34 -16.32 6.30
C GLY A 88 1.12 -15.38 7.47
N LYS A 89 2.17 -15.14 8.26
CA LYS A 89 2.14 -14.21 9.41
C LYS A 89 2.36 -12.77 8.97
N ALA A 90 1.62 -11.84 9.59
CA ALA A 90 1.74 -10.43 9.29
C ALA A 90 3.14 -9.90 9.63
N SER A 91 3.76 -10.44 10.69
CA SER A 91 5.12 -10.10 11.13
C SER A 91 6.23 -10.43 10.13
N VAL A 92 5.98 -11.28 9.12
CA VAL A 92 6.93 -11.60 8.05
C VAL A 92 6.52 -10.92 6.75
N VAL A 93 5.22 -10.95 6.41
CA VAL A 93 4.70 -10.38 5.16
C VAL A 93 4.86 -8.86 5.10
N ALA A 94 4.52 -8.13 6.16
CA ALA A 94 4.55 -6.66 6.14
C ALA A 94 5.96 -6.08 5.92
N PRO A 95 7.03 -6.60 6.57
CA PRO A 95 8.41 -6.25 6.25
C PRO A 95 8.80 -6.46 4.78
N ILE A 96 8.49 -7.63 4.22
CA ILE A 96 8.84 -7.97 2.83
C ILE A 96 8.13 -7.03 1.86
N VAL A 97 6.83 -6.78 2.07
CA VAL A 97 6.06 -5.89 1.21
C VAL A 97 6.62 -4.46 1.28
N SER A 98 7.06 -3.99 2.44
CA SER A 98 7.63 -2.64 2.64
C SER A 98 8.85 -2.36 1.74
N LEU A 99 9.48 -3.38 1.16
CA LEU A 99 10.51 -3.24 0.12
C LEU A 99 10.00 -2.52 -1.15
N TYR A 100 8.69 -2.37 -1.34
CA TYR A 100 8.15 -1.57 -2.44
C TYR A 100 8.74 -0.16 -2.50
N GLY A 101 9.08 0.43 -1.34
CA GLY A 101 9.70 1.75 -1.27
C GLY A 101 11.10 1.77 -1.89
N ALA A 102 11.89 0.71 -1.64
CA ALA A 102 13.19 0.51 -2.27
C ALA A 102 13.06 0.30 -3.79
N VAL A 103 12.11 -0.54 -4.23
CA VAL A 103 11.83 -0.79 -5.66
C VAL A 103 11.40 0.51 -6.36
N THR A 104 10.48 1.27 -5.77
CA THR A 104 10.02 2.57 -6.30
C THR A 104 11.20 3.52 -6.49
N THR A 105 12.08 3.59 -5.49
CA THR A 105 13.24 4.50 -5.52
C THR A 105 14.25 4.06 -6.57
N LEU A 106 14.52 2.76 -6.69
CA LEU A 106 15.41 2.21 -7.71
C LEU A 106 14.91 2.53 -9.12
N LEU A 107 13.62 2.35 -9.38
CA LEU A 107 13.02 2.71 -10.67
C LEU A 107 13.10 4.22 -10.94
N ALA A 108 12.94 5.05 -9.90
CA ALA A 108 13.08 6.50 -10.03
C ALA A 108 14.51 6.92 -10.39
N VAL A 109 15.51 6.30 -9.77
CA VAL A 109 16.93 6.47 -10.12
C VAL A 109 17.20 6.03 -11.56
N LEU A 110 16.72 4.85 -11.97
CA LEU A 110 16.86 4.37 -13.35
C LEU A 110 16.15 5.29 -14.36
N GLY A 111 15.08 5.97 -13.94
CA GLY A 111 14.39 7.01 -14.69
C GLY A 111 15.12 8.36 -14.74
N GLY A 112 16.36 8.45 -14.25
CA GLY A 112 17.20 9.64 -14.33
C GLY A 112 17.19 10.53 -13.09
N GLN A 113 16.60 10.11 -11.96
CA GLN A 113 16.73 10.85 -10.71
C GLN A 113 18.13 10.66 -10.10
N SER A 114 18.66 11.72 -9.49
CA SER A 114 19.99 11.72 -8.88
C SER A 114 20.07 10.76 -7.69
N VAL A 115 21.21 10.06 -7.61
CA VAL A 115 21.52 9.16 -6.49
C VAL A 115 22.35 9.89 -5.47
N THR A 116 21.97 9.82 -4.20
CA THR A 116 22.80 10.30 -3.09
C THR A 116 23.28 9.15 -2.23
N GLY A 117 24.30 9.39 -1.41
CA GLY A 117 24.75 8.42 -0.40
C GLY A 117 23.63 8.00 0.56
N MET A 118 22.66 8.88 0.84
CA MET A 118 21.48 8.54 1.67
C MET A 118 20.50 7.62 0.94
N THR A 119 20.34 7.73 -0.39
CA THR A 119 19.59 6.74 -1.18
C THR A 119 20.22 5.37 -1.03
N VAL A 120 21.55 5.27 -1.19
CA VAL A 120 22.28 4.01 -1.12
C VAL A 120 22.19 3.41 0.29
N ALA A 121 22.37 4.22 1.34
CA ALA A 121 22.24 3.78 2.73
C ALA A 121 20.82 3.32 3.06
N GLY A 122 19.79 4.04 2.61
CA GLY A 122 18.39 3.66 2.77
C GLY A 122 18.04 2.35 2.07
N LEU A 123 18.55 2.14 0.85
CA LEU A 123 18.39 0.89 0.11
C LEU A 123 19.07 -0.28 0.83
N ALA A 124 20.32 -0.08 1.28
CA ALA A 124 21.07 -1.08 2.04
C ALA A 124 20.35 -1.47 3.34
N LEU A 125 19.83 -0.50 4.09
CA LEU A 125 19.05 -0.75 5.31
C LEU A 125 17.75 -1.51 5.03
N CYS A 126 17.05 -1.20 3.94
CA CYS A 126 15.88 -1.98 3.53
C CYS A 126 16.24 -3.44 3.22
N ILE A 127 17.35 -3.68 2.51
CA ILE A 127 17.84 -5.02 2.16
C ILE A 127 18.24 -5.81 3.42
N VAL A 128 19.02 -5.20 4.32
CA VAL A 128 19.45 -5.82 5.58
C VAL A 128 18.25 -6.07 6.48
N GLY A 129 17.36 -5.08 6.63
CA GLY A 129 16.17 -5.21 7.47
C GLY A 129 15.20 -6.27 6.96
N ALA A 130 14.99 -6.38 5.65
CA ALA A 130 14.18 -7.44 5.06
C ALA A 130 14.80 -8.82 5.23
N SER A 131 16.13 -8.92 5.14
CA SER A 131 16.85 -10.17 5.40
C SER A 131 16.66 -10.60 6.85
N LEU A 132 16.84 -9.69 7.82
CA LEU A 132 16.64 -9.96 9.25
C LEU A 132 15.19 -10.31 9.59
N ALA A 133 14.22 -9.60 9.01
CA ALA A 133 12.80 -9.89 9.19
C ALA A 133 12.40 -11.27 8.62
N SER A 134 13.08 -11.71 7.56
CA SER A 134 12.84 -13.01 6.90
C SER A 134 13.56 -14.18 7.58
N MET A 135 14.66 -13.93 8.29
CA MET A 135 15.51 -14.97 8.91
C MET A 135 14.95 -15.55 10.22
N SER A 136 13.90 -14.96 10.79
CA SER A 136 13.41 -15.39 12.09
C SER A 136 12.55 -16.65 12.02
N LYS A 137 12.99 -17.72 12.70
CA LYS A 137 12.11 -18.82 13.11
C LYS A 137 10.91 -18.26 13.87
N SER A 138 9.72 -18.49 13.33
CA SER A 138 8.47 -18.14 14.00
C SER A 138 8.44 -18.76 15.40
N SER A 139 8.04 -18.02 16.43
CA SER A 139 8.09 -18.46 17.85
C SER A 139 7.06 -19.56 18.19
N GLY A 140 6.73 -20.43 17.25
CA GLY A 140 5.77 -21.52 17.41
C GLY A 140 6.02 -22.72 16.50
N GLY A 141 7.25 -22.92 16.01
CA GLY A 141 7.68 -24.17 15.35
C GLY A 141 7.13 -24.43 13.95
N LYS A 142 6.09 -23.71 13.49
CA LYS A 142 5.61 -23.78 12.11
C LYS A 142 6.44 -22.84 11.22
N ALA A 143 7.08 -23.42 10.21
CA ALA A 143 7.75 -22.69 9.14
C ALA A 143 6.72 -21.81 8.39
N GLU A 144 7.13 -20.61 8.00
CA GLU A 144 6.32 -19.78 7.10
C GLU A 144 6.08 -20.54 5.78
N SER A 145 4.90 -20.36 5.20
CA SER A 145 4.62 -20.91 3.88
C SER A 145 5.54 -20.25 2.85
N PRO A 146 6.32 -21.00 2.05
CA PRO A 146 7.09 -20.41 0.95
C PRO A 146 6.20 -19.59 0.00
N GLY A 147 4.92 -19.96 -0.10
CA GLY A 147 3.92 -19.21 -0.85
C GLY A 147 3.64 -17.81 -0.29
N SER A 148 3.64 -17.60 1.04
CA SER A 148 3.40 -16.26 1.61
C SER A 148 4.54 -15.30 1.26
N ILE A 149 5.78 -15.80 1.31
CA ILE A 149 6.98 -15.04 0.94
C ILE A 149 6.94 -14.69 -0.56
N GLY A 150 6.63 -15.65 -1.43
CA GLY A 150 6.52 -15.41 -2.88
C GLY A 150 5.46 -14.36 -3.21
N PHE A 151 4.28 -14.42 -2.59
CA PHE A 151 3.25 -13.39 -2.77
C PHE A 151 3.65 -12.03 -2.17
N ALA A 152 4.38 -12.00 -1.05
CA ALA A 152 4.88 -10.76 -0.47
C ALA A 152 5.92 -10.08 -1.37
N MET A 153 6.83 -10.85 -1.99
CA MET A 153 7.80 -10.32 -2.96
C MET A 153 7.11 -9.81 -4.23
N LEU A 154 6.14 -10.56 -4.77
CA LEU A 154 5.33 -10.11 -5.89
C LEU A 154 4.61 -8.79 -5.57
N SER A 155 4.08 -8.68 -4.35
CA SER A 155 3.45 -7.46 -3.87
C SER A 155 4.43 -6.30 -3.80
N ALA A 156 5.63 -6.49 -3.25
CA ALA A 156 6.66 -5.46 -3.17
C ALA A 156 7.05 -4.93 -4.56
N LEU A 157 7.28 -5.83 -5.52
CA LEU A 157 7.65 -5.47 -6.90
C LEU A 157 6.52 -4.73 -7.61
N ALA A 158 5.29 -5.25 -7.52
CA ALA A 158 4.14 -4.69 -8.20
C ALA A 158 3.70 -3.34 -7.59
N PHE A 159 3.76 -3.17 -6.26
CA PHE A 159 3.57 -1.87 -5.62
C PHE A 159 4.69 -0.90 -6.01
N GLY A 160 5.94 -1.36 -6.05
CA GLY A 160 7.07 -0.53 -6.43
C GLY A 160 6.93 0.06 -7.83
N LEU A 161 6.61 -0.80 -8.81
CA LEU A 161 6.32 -0.39 -10.18
C LEU A 161 5.07 0.50 -10.27
N GLY A 162 3.99 0.09 -9.61
CA GLY A 162 2.72 0.81 -9.61
C GLY A 162 2.83 2.22 -9.03
N PHE A 163 3.50 2.38 -7.89
CA PHE A 163 3.72 3.70 -7.27
C PHE A 163 4.69 4.56 -8.05
N TRP A 164 5.73 3.98 -8.66
CA TRP A 164 6.62 4.74 -9.54
C TRP A 164 5.87 5.30 -10.76
N LEU A 165 5.12 4.45 -11.48
CA LEU A 165 4.30 4.89 -12.61
C LEU A 165 3.27 5.93 -12.20
N GLN A 166 2.61 5.72 -11.06
CA GLN A 166 1.58 6.62 -10.56
C GLN A 166 2.16 7.99 -10.18
N GLY A 167 3.28 8.03 -9.44
CA GLY A 167 3.91 9.27 -9.01
C GLY A 167 4.63 10.02 -10.14
N ALA A 168 5.32 9.30 -11.02
CA ALA A 168 6.10 9.91 -12.09
C ALA A 168 5.23 10.48 -13.22
N PHE A 169 4.08 9.85 -13.50
CA PHE A 169 3.23 10.17 -14.65
C PHE A 169 1.77 10.46 -14.27
N ALA A 170 1.07 9.50 -13.65
CA ALA A 170 -0.39 9.58 -13.49
C ALA A 170 -0.85 10.79 -12.66
N VAL A 171 -0.20 11.07 -11.53
CA VAL A 171 -0.54 12.19 -10.65
C VAL A 171 -0.27 13.53 -11.33
N LYS A 172 0.76 13.64 -12.17
CA LYS A 172 1.07 14.87 -12.90
C LYS A 172 0.01 15.18 -13.96
N SER A 173 -0.49 14.16 -14.65
CA SER A 173 -1.50 14.32 -15.70
C SER A 173 -2.92 14.51 -15.11
N LEU A 174 -3.34 13.63 -14.20
CA LEU A 174 -4.73 13.53 -13.74
C LEU A 174 -5.01 14.27 -12.43
N GLY A 175 -3.95 14.71 -11.73
CA GLY A 175 -4.02 15.11 -10.34
C GLY A 175 -4.22 13.92 -9.38
N VAL A 176 -4.11 14.18 -8.09
CA VAL A 176 -4.21 13.14 -7.04
C VAL A 176 -5.56 12.44 -7.05
N LEU A 177 -6.66 13.22 -7.07
CA LEU A 177 -8.02 12.67 -7.03
C LEU A 177 -8.39 11.91 -8.30
N GLY A 178 -7.99 12.42 -9.47
CA GLY A 178 -8.20 11.72 -10.75
C GLY A 178 -7.44 10.40 -10.83
N ALA A 179 -6.16 10.40 -10.43
CA ALA A 179 -5.35 9.18 -10.38
C ALA A 179 -5.93 8.14 -9.39
N LEU A 180 -6.41 8.60 -8.23
CA LEU A 180 -7.05 7.73 -7.23
C LEU A 180 -8.38 7.16 -7.75
N TRP A 181 -9.17 7.97 -8.44
CA TRP A 181 -10.44 7.54 -9.02
C TRP A 181 -10.23 6.48 -10.12
N ILE A 182 -9.24 6.68 -11.00
CA ILE A 182 -8.84 5.67 -12.00
C ILE A 182 -8.35 4.38 -11.34
N TYR A 183 -7.61 4.49 -10.24
CA TYR A 183 -7.20 3.32 -9.46
C TYR A 183 -8.40 2.49 -8.97
N TYR A 184 -9.36 3.13 -8.30
CA TYR A 184 -10.56 2.47 -7.80
C TYR A 184 -11.44 1.91 -8.93
N LEU A 185 -11.68 2.70 -9.99
CA LEU A 185 -12.48 2.27 -11.14
C LEU A 185 -11.86 1.03 -11.81
N THR A 186 -10.57 1.08 -12.11
CA THR A 186 -9.85 -0.03 -12.76
C THR A 186 -9.92 -1.29 -11.91
N ALA A 187 -9.73 -1.16 -10.59
CA ALA A 187 -9.86 -2.27 -9.65
C ALA A 187 -11.27 -2.88 -9.67
N VAL A 188 -12.32 -2.05 -9.59
CA VAL A 188 -13.72 -2.51 -9.60
C VAL A 188 -14.04 -3.22 -10.90
N VAL A 189 -13.69 -2.65 -12.06
CA VAL A 189 -13.97 -3.25 -13.38
C VAL A 189 -13.30 -4.61 -13.52
N ILE A 190 -12.00 -4.72 -13.24
CA ILE A 190 -11.26 -5.98 -13.38
C ILE A 190 -11.82 -7.03 -12.42
N LEU A 191 -12.07 -6.68 -11.17
CA LEU A 191 -12.57 -7.61 -10.16
C LEU A 191 -14.00 -8.05 -10.47
N PHE A 192 -14.85 -7.15 -10.98
CA PHE A 192 -16.20 -7.47 -11.44
C PHE A 192 -16.16 -8.50 -12.56
N LEU A 193 -15.37 -8.26 -13.62
CA LEU A 193 -15.21 -9.18 -14.74
C LEU A 193 -14.68 -10.56 -14.28
N LEU A 194 -13.71 -10.58 -13.37
CA LEU A 194 -13.19 -11.82 -12.79
C LEU A 194 -14.23 -12.60 -11.98
N LEU A 195 -15.08 -11.92 -11.21
CA LEU A 195 -16.10 -12.57 -10.39
C LEU A 195 -17.28 -13.09 -11.22
N VAL A 196 -17.73 -12.31 -12.21
CA VAL A 196 -18.77 -12.71 -13.15
C VAL A 196 -18.30 -13.87 -14.01
N GLY A 197 -17.09 -13.80 -14.58
CA GLY A 197 -16.53 -14.87 -15.40
C GLY A 197 -16.35 -16.18 -14.63
N LYS A 198 -16.05 -16.11 -13.32
CA LYS A 198 -15.95 -17.29 -12.45
C LYS A 198 -17.29 -17.74 -11.84
N ARG A 199 -18.40 -17.05 -12.12
CA ARG A 199 -19.72 -17.25 -11.48
C ARG A 199 -19.65 -17.24 -9.94
N LYS A 200 -18.78 -16.40 -9.38
CA LYS A 200 -18.51 -16.29 -7.93
C LYS A 200 -19.01 -14.98 -7.32
N LEU A 201 -19.77 -14.19 -8.08
CA LEU A 201 -20.42 -12.98 -7.61
C LEU A 201 -21.53 -13.37 -6.63
N VAL A 202 -21.23 -13.28 -5.34
CA VAL A 202 -22.17 -13.58 -4.25
C VAL A 202 -22.05 -12.45 -3.26
N ALA A 203 -23.18 -11.93 -2.79
CA ALA A 203 -23.24 -10.86 -1.80
C ALA A 203 -22.45 -11.25 -0.54
N PRO A 204 -21.71 -10.30 0.06
CA PRO A 204 -20.98 -10.59 1.29
C PRO A 204 -21.99 -10.77 2.43
N PRO A 205 -21.67 -11.59 3.45
CA PRO A 205 -22.49 -11.67 4.65
C PRO A 205 -22.63 -10.29 5.30
N GLY A 206 -23.82 -9.96 5.81
CA GLY A 206 -24.08 -8.66 6.46
C GLY A 206 -23.10 -8.34 7.60
N SER A 207 -22.62 -9.38 8.30
CA SER A 207 -21.61 -9.27 9.36
C SER A 207 -20.26 -8.71 8.90
N ILE A 208 -19.93 -8.82 7.61
CA ILE A 208 -18.63 -8.40 7.04
C ILE A 208 -18.76 -7.06 6.30
N VAL A 209 -19.97 -6.62 5.97
CA VAL A 209 -20.21 -5.36 5.25
C VAL A 209 -19.60 -4.17 5.98
N VAL A 210 -19.78 -4.09 7.30
CA VAL A 210 -19.22 -3.01 8.13
C VAL A 210 -17.69 -3.02 8.08
N LEU A 211 -17.07 -4.21 8.11
CA LEU A 211 -15.62 -4.37 7.99
C LEU A 211 -15.13 -3.87 6.62
N LEU A 212 -15.82 -4.22 5.54
CA LEU A 212 -15.48 -3.81 4.16
C LEU A 212 -15.64 -2.31 3.95
N MET A 213 -16.72 -1.71 4.46
CA MET A 213 -16.91 -0.26 4.41
C MET A 213 -15.83 0.48 5.21
N SER A 214 -15.46 -0.06 6.37
CA SER A 214 -14.42 0.53 7.21
C SER A 214 -13.06 0.52 6.50
N ILE A 215 -12.69 -0.59 5.83
CA ILE A 215 -11.46 -0.66 5.02
C ILE A 215 -11.40 0.50 4.01
N SER A 216 -12.48 0.74 3.28
CA SER A 216 -12.56 1.82 2.29
C SER A 216 -12.51 3.20 2.91
N LEU A 217 -13.21 3.39 4.04
CA LEU A 217 -13.24 4.66 4.76
C LEU A 217 -11.84 5.02 5.30
N PHE A 218 -11.19 4.11 6.02
CA PHE A 218 -9.83 4.30 6.51
C PHE A 218 -8.86 4.52 5.35
N SER A 219 -8.97 3.76 4.26
CA SER A 219 -8.13 3.96 3.08
C SER A 219 -8.25 5.39 2.52
N LEU A 220 -9.46 5.88 2.31
CA LEU A 220 -9.73 7.23 1.81
C LEU A 220 -9.28 8.32 2.77
N VAL A 221 -9.51 8.16 4.08
CA VAL A 221 -9.02 9.09 5.11
C VAL A 221 -7.48 9.12 5.10
N GLY A 222 -6.83 7.97 4.92
CA GLY A 222 -5.38 7.89 4.76
C GLY A 222 -4.88 8.66 3.55
N PHE A 223 -5.47 8.42 2.37
CA PHE A 223 -5.13 9.17 1.15
C PHE A 223 -5.36 10.67 1.29
N PHE A 224 -6.49 11.07 1.90
CA PHE A 224 -6.80 12.47 2.13
C PHE A 224 -5.82 13.12 3.09
N SER A 225 -5.48 12.45 4.19
CA SER A 225 -4.51 12.93 5.17
C SER A 225 -3.13 13.11 4.53
N LEU A 226 -2.68 12.14 3.73
CA LEU A 226 -1.43 12.25 2.98
C LEU A 226 -1.45 13.41 1.98
N ALA A 227 -2.53 13.55 1.20
CA ALA A 227 -2.68 14.63 0.23
C ALA A 227 -2.72 16.01 0.91
N PHE A 228 -3.51 16.16 1.98
CA PHE A 228 -3.60 17.40 2.75
C PHE A 228 -2.27 17.72 3.43
N GLY A 229 -1.62 16.74 4.04
CA GLY A 229 -0.28 16.89 4.61
C GLY A 229 0.73 17.37 3.56
N ALA A 230 0.69 16.83 2.34
CA ALA A 230 1.58 17.24 1.27
C ALA A 230 1.40 18.72 0.87
N THR A 231 0.19 19.29 1.01
CA THR A 231 -0.04 20.73 0.74
C THR A 231 0.67 21.67 1.71
N THR A 232 1.11 21.18 2.87
CA THR A 232 1.83 21.98 3.88
C THR A 232 3.31 22.22 3.53
N GLY A 233 3.76 21.86 2.34
CA GLY A 233 5.15 22.00 1.87
C GLY A 233 6.11 20.91 2.37
N HIS A 234 5.70 20.11 3.37
CA HIS A 234 6.55 19.10 4.02
C HIS A 234 6.22 17.67 3.55
N VAL A 235 6.22 17.46 2.22
CA VAL A 235 5.82 16.18 1.60
C VAL A 235 6.67 15.01 2.08
N ALA A 236 7.98 15.19 2.29
CA ALA A 236 8.84 14.11 2.80
C ALA A 236 8.42 13.67 4.20
N ILE A 237 8.20 14.60 5.14
CA ILE A 237 7.80 14.26 6.52
C ILE A 237 6.49 13.45 6.50
N VAL A 238 5.51 13.89 5.73
CA VAL A 238 4.20 13.22 5.64
C VAL A 238 4.35 11.82 5.06
N THR A 239 5.11 11.67 3.97
CA THR A 239 5.31 10.38 3.31
C THR A 239 6.14 9.41 4.14
N VAL A 240 7.18 9.89 4.83
CA VAL A 240 7.98 9.14 5.82
C VAL A 240 7.08 8.58 6.91
N LEU A 241 6.29 9.45 7.55
CA LEU A 241 5.44 9.05 8.66
C LEU A 241 4.35 8.09 8.19
N SER A 242 3.80 8.29 6.99
CA SER A 242 2.79 7.39 6.40
C SER A 242 3.35 5.98 6.14
N SER A 243 4.66 5.85 5.86
CA SER A 243 5.31 4.54 5.71
C SER A 243 5.36 3.72 7.00
N LEU A 244 5.09 4.33 8.16
CA LEU A 244 4.91 3.61 9.43
C LEU A 244 3.63 2.74 9.46
N ALA A 245 2.79 2.80 8.42
CA ALA A 245 1.63 1.94 8.26
C ALA A 245 1.97 0.44 8.43
N SER A 246 3.12 -0.01 7.90
CA SER A 246 3.56 -1.40 8.06
C SER A 246 3.81 -1.77 9.52
N GLY A 247 4.38 -0.85 10.30
CA GLY A 247 4.56 -1.00 11.75
C GLY A 247 3.22 -1.07 12.49
N VAL A 248 2.25 -0.24 12.11
CA VAL A 248 0.88 -0.28 12.66
C VAL A 248 0.22 -1.64 12.38
N THR A 249 0.34 -2.17 11.16
CA THR A 249 -0.19 -3.50 10.80
C THR A 249 0.40 -4.61 11.67
N VAL A 250 1.72 -4.56 11.92
CA VAL A 250 2.40 -5.54 12.79
C VAL A 250 1.93 -5.39 14.24
N LEU A 251 1.82 -4.17 14.76
CA LEU A 251 1.34 -3.91 16.12
C LEU A 251 -0.10 -4.43 16.31
N LEU A 252 -1.00 -4.16 15.36
CA LEU A 252 -2.36 -4.69 15.39
C LEU A 252 -2.37 -6.23 15.35
N GLY A 253 -1.51 -6.84 14.53
CA GLY A 253 -1.29 -8.29 14.52
C GLY A 253 -0.81 -8.84 15.87
N PHE A 254 0.11 -8.15 16.53
CA PHE A 254 0.61 -8.52 17.85
C PHE A 254 -0.47 -8.43 18.92
N PHE A 255 -1.17 -7.30 19.03
CA PHE A 255 -2.15 -7.08 20.11
C PHE A 255 -3.45 -7.87 19.92
N ILE A 256 -3.95 -7.99 18.69
CA ILE A 256 -5.25 -8.60 18.42
C ILE A 256 -5.13 -10.10 18.15
N ARG A 257 -4.06 -10.55 17.49
CA ARG A 257 -3.86 -11.97 17.15
C ARG A 257 -2.82 -12.68 18.02
N HIS A 258 -2.24 -11.98 18.99
CA HIS A 258 -1.19 -12.52 19.88
C HIS A 258 -0.01 -13.12 19.10
N GLU A 259 0.27 -12.64 17.88
CA GLU A 259 1.43 -13.05 17.09
C GLU A 259 2.69 -12.45 17.74
N ARG A 260 3.49 -13.24 18.46
CA ARG A 260 4.73 -12.75 19.09
C ARG A 260 5.87 -12.71 18.06
N PRO A 261 6.30 -11.52 17.58
CA PRO A 261 7.48 -11.41 16.74
C PRO A 261 8.73 -11.72 17.56
N SER A 262 9.71 -12.39 16.95
CA SER A 262 11.00 -12.63 17.60
C SER A 262 11.81 -11.34 17.73
N GLN A 263 12.86 -11.35 18.57
CA GLN A 263 13.78 -10.20 18.70
C GLN A 263 14.45 -9.84 17.36
N ALA A 264 14.74 -10.82 16.49
CA ALA A 264 15.30 -10.58 15.16
C ALA A 264 14.30 -9.94 14.18
N GLN A 265 12.99 -10.22 14.34
CA GLN A 265 11.95 -9.54 13.53
C GLN A 265 11.82 -8.09 13.95
N TRP A 266 11.91 -7.80 15.25
CA TRP A 266 11.89 -6.42 15.73
C TRP A 266 13.05 -5.60 15.18
N THR A 267 14.27 -6.12 15.21
CA THR A 267 15.43 -5.42 14.63
C THR A 267 15.28 -5.23 13.11
N GLY A 268 14.76 -6.24 12.39
CA GLY A 268 14.46 -6.13 10.96
C GLY A 268 13.39 -5.07 10.66
N ILE A 269 12.30 -5.03 11.43
CA ILE A 269 11.23 -4.02 11.30
C ILE A 269 11.79 -2.62 11.51
N VAL A 270 12.56 -2.41 12.58
CA VAL A 270 13.19 -1.11 12.85
C VAL A 270 14.14 -0.72 11.71
N ALA A 271 14.97 -1.64 11.23
CA ALA A 271 15.90 -1.37 10.13
C ALA A 271 15.17 -0.99 8.83
N ILE A 272 14.07 -1.65 8.48
CA ILE A 272 13.25 -1.31 7.30
C ILE A 272 12.61 0.06 7.47
N ILE A 273 12.03 0.34 8.65
CA ILE A 273 11.41 1.64 8.93
C ILE A 273 12.46 2.75 8.75
N VAL A 274 13.64 2.59 9.34
CA VAL A 274 14.75 3.56 9.22
C VAL A 274 15.22 3.68 7.77
N GLY A 275 15.36 2.58 7.05
CA GLY A 275 15.74 2.58 5.63
C GLY A 275 14.74 3.35 4.76
N VAL A 276 13.44 3.09 4.93
CA VAL A 276 12.38 3.78 4.18
C VAL A 276 12.33 5.26 4.54
N VAL A 277 12.51 5.62 5.81
CA VAL A 277 12.63 7.01 6.26
C VAL A 277 13.77 7.72 5.51
N LEU A 278 14.96 7.11 5.46
CA LEU A 278 16.11 7.67 4.76
C LEU A 278 15.84 7.86 3.26
N LEU A 279 15.27 6.85 2.59
CA LEU A 279 14.93 6.94 1.17
C LEU A 279 13.98 8.10 0.84
N LYS A 280 13.04 8.39 1.76
CA LYS A 280 12.05 9.45 1.58
C LYS A 280 12.58 10.85 1.94
N LEU A 281 13.63 10.95 2.75
CA LEU A 281 14.31 12.22 3.08
C LEU A 281 15.28 12.68 1.98
N THR A 282 15.83 11.74 1.21
CA THR A 282 16.83 12.04 0.18
C THR A 282 16.43 13.10 -0.86
N PRO A 283 15.20 13.13 -1.41
CA PRO A 283 14.84 14.12 -2.44
C PRO A 283 14.86 15.57 -1.95
N GLN A 284 14.84 15.83 -0.64
CA GLN A 284 14.80 17.19 -0.08
C GLN A 284 16.17 17.82 0.18
N LEU A 285 17.20 17.03 0.48
CA LEU A 285 18.56 17.55 0.68
C LEU A 285 19.22 18.09 -0.60
N LEU A 286 18.59 17.81 -1.75
CA LEU A 286 19.01 18.31 -3.07
C LEU A 286 18.22 19.55 -3.51
N ALA A 287 17.11 19.88 -2.82
CA ALA A 287 16.23 21.01 -3.14
C ALA A 287 16.36 22.18 -2.15
N ALA A 288 17.21 22.04 -1.14
CA ALA A 288 17.62 23.06 -0.17
C ALA A 288 19.06 23.48 -0.46
#